data_AF-A0A7D6VYG5-F1
#
_entry.id   AF-A0A7D6VYG5-F1
#
_cell.length_a   1.000
_cell.length_b   1.000
_cell.length_c   1.000
_cell.angle_alpha   90.00
_cell.angle_beta   90.00
_cell.angle_gamma   90.00
#
_symmetry.space_group_name_H-M   'P 1'
#
loop_
_entity.id
_entity.type
_entity.pdbx_description
1 polymer ?
#
loop_
_entity_poly.entity_id
_entity_poly.type
_entity_poly.pdbx_seq_one_letter_code
_entity_poly.pdbx_strand_id
1 'polypeptide(L)'
;MALEALKEIKEAEEKAEKIIKDAEVRKKDTILNAKQEAKDKYNEIISLAKGEAGKLIETATNEANKRATPILEQGKKEIDEILSISEEEKGKVINLVIERIVNIHGNS
;
A
#
# COMPACT_ATOMS: atom_id res chain seq x y z
N MET A 1 -6.32 41.98 66.49
CA MET A 1 -5.96 42.90 65.40
C MET A 1 -4.61 42.58 64.75
N ALA A 2 -3.44 42.97 65.27
CA ALA A 2 -2.17 42.73 64.56
C ALA A 2 -1.78 41.25 64.41
N LEU A 3 -2.03 40.43 65.45
CA LEU A 3 -1.78 38.98 65.43
C LEU A 3 -2.71 38.22 64.47
N GLU A 4 -3.96 38.66 64.31
CA GLU A 4 -4.91 38.08 63.36
C GLU A 4 -4.52 38.41 61.92
N ALA A 5 -4.13 39.67 61.65
CA ALA A 5 -3.63 40.07 60.34
C ALA A 5 -2.37 39.27 59.93
N LEU A 6 -1.44 39.04 60.86
CA LEU A 6 -0.27 38.19 60.59
C LEU A 6 -0.65 36.73 60.29
N LYS A 7 -1.66 36.19 60.97
CA LYS A 7 -2.16 34.84 60.73
C LYS A 7 -2.83 34.72 59.35
N GLU A 8 -3.64 35.70 58.98
CA GLU A 8 -4.28 35.76 57.65
C GLU A 8 -3.24 35.85 56.52
N ILE A 9 -2.19 36.65 56.70
CA ILE A 9 -1.09 36.75 55.73
C ILE A 9 -0.41 35.40 55.56
N LYS A 10 -0.08 34.71 56.67
CA LYS A 10 0.56 33.39 56.61
C LYS A 10 -0.33 32.35 55.92
N GLU A 11 -1.64 32.35 56.21
CA GLU A 11 -2.59 31.45 55.54
C GLU A 11 -2.71 31.76 54.04
N ALA A 12 -2.63 33.03 53.64
CA ALA A 12 -2.63 33.44 52.24
C ALA A 12 -1.35 33.00 51.52
N GLU A 13 -0.18 33.11 52.18
CA GLU A 13 1.10 32.62 51.65
C GLU A 13 1.08 31.10 51.44
N GLU A 14 0.61 30.32 52.41
CA GLU A 14 0.49 28.86 52.30
C GLU A 14 -0.47 28.45 51.17
N LYS A 15 -1.59 29.17 51.00
CA LYS A 15 -2.53 28.96 49.89
C LYS A 15 -1.88 29.28 48.53
N ALA A 16 -1.15 30.39 48.44
CA ALA A 16 -0.45 30.77 47.21
C ALA A 16 0.62 29.74 46.84
N GLU A 17 1.39 29.24 47.81
CA GLU A 17 2.41 28.22 47.58
C GLU A 17 1.80 26.90 47.10
N LYS A 18 0.66 26.48 47.67
CA LYS A 18 -0.10 25.32 47.17
C LYS A 18 -0.57 25.51 45.73
N ILE A 19 -1.12 26.67 45.40
CA ILE A 19 -1.58 26.98 44.03
C ILE A 19 -0.41 26.88 43.04
N ILE A 20 0.76 27.40 43.40
CA ILE A 20 1.96 27.32 42.55
C ILE A 20 2.38 25.86 42.35
N LYS A 21 2.47 25.07 43.42
CA LYS A 21 2.84 23.64 43.34
C LYS A 21 1.86 22.85 42.48
N ASP A 22 0.56 23.06 42.70
CA ASP A 22 -0.48 22.40 41.91
C ASP A 22 -0.42 22.79 40.43
N ALA A 23 -0.13 24.06 40.12
CA ALA A 23 0.04 24.54 38.76
C ALA A 23 1.28 23.90 38.09
N GLU A 24 2.39 23.73 38.82
CA GLU A 24 3.58 23.06 38.31
C GLU A 24 3.34 21.57 38.00
N VAL A 25 2.62 20.87 38.87
CA VAL A 25 2.23 19.47 38.64
C VAL A 25 1.33 19.37 37.41
N ARG A 26 0.26 20.17 37.35
CA ARG A 26 -0.66 20.19 36.21
C ARG A 26 0.06 20.51 34.89
N LYS A 27 1.00 21.45 34.90
CA LYS A 27 1.81 21.77 33.72
C LYS A 27 2.58 20.55 33.22
N LYS A 28 3.23 19.80 34.13
CA LYS A 28 3.99 18.60 33.76
C LYS A 28 3.07 17.52 33.20
N ASP A 29 1.93 17.29 33.85
CA ASP A 29 0.95 16.29 33.42
C ASP A 29 0.36 16.64 32.04
N THR A 30 0.00 17.90 31.80
CA THR A 30 -0.49 18.35 30.49
C THR A 30 0.55 18.12 29.40
N ILE A 31 1.83 18.41 29.65
CA ILE A 31 2.90 18.19 28.67
C ILE A 31 3.10 16.69 28.42
N LEU A 32 3.08 15.86 29.46
CA LEU A 32 3.25 14.41 29.33
C LEU A 32 2.09 13.79 28.53
N ASN A 33 0.84 14.15 28.87
CA ASN A 33 -0.35 13.67 28.17
C ASN A 33 -0.34 14.11 26.71
N ALA A 34 -0.05 15.38 26.43
CA ALA A 34 0.04 15.88 25.05
C ALA A 34 1.12 15.16 24.24
N LYS A 35 2.27 14.84 24.84
CA LYS A 35 3.33 14.05 24.18
C LYS A 35 2.88 12.63 23.89
N GLN A 36 2.17 12.01 24.84
CA GLN A 36 1.67 10.65 24.68
C GLN A 36 0.60 10.60 23.58
N GLU A 37 -0.38 11.50 23.61
CA GLU A 37 -1.41 11.61 22.57
C GLU A 37 -0.80 11.87 21.18
N ALA A 38 0.22 12.73 21.10
CA ALA A 38 0.91 12.99 19.84
C ALA A 38 1.61 11.74 19.29
N LYS A 39 2.27 10.96 20.17
CA LYS A 39 2.91 9.70 19.80
C LYS A 39 1.89 8.66 19.35
N ASP A 40 0.77 8.55 20.04
CA ASP A 40 -0.28 7.58 19.70
C ASP A 40 -0.94 7.91 18.37
N LYS A 41 -1.27 9.19 18.13
CA LYS A 41 -1.77 9.67 16.83
C LYS A 41 -0.77 9.44 15.71
N TYR A 42 0.52 9.70 15.96
CA TYR A 42 1.57 9.42 14.98
C TYR A 42 1.59 7.94 14.60
N ASN A 43 1.59 7.04 15.59
CA ASN A 43 1.61 5.61 15.35
C ASN A 43 0.34 5.12 14.62
N GLU A 44 -0.83 5.66 14.99
CA GLU A 44 -2.09 5.38 14.31
C GLU A 44 -2.04 5.77 12.84
N ILE A 45 -1.59 6.99 12.52
CA ILE A 45 -1.44 7.47 11.14
C ILE A 45 -0.50 6.57 10.34
N ILE A 46 0.65 6.19 10.91
CA ILE A 46 1.60 5.29 10.24
C ILE A 46 0.99 3.91 10.02
N SER A 47 0.24 3.38 10.99
CA SER A 47 -0.42 2.08 10.86
C SER A 47 -1.49 2.10 9.77
N LEU A 48 -2.31 3.15 9.72
CA LEU A 48 -3.33 3.34 8.69
C LEU A 48 -2.69 3.45 7.31
N ALA A 49 -1.67 4.29 7.15
CA ALA A 49 -0.96 4.45 5.88
C ALA A 49 -0.33 3.14 5.39
N LYS A 50 0.26 2.34 6.29
CA LYS A 50 0.78 1.00 5.95
C LYS A 50 -0.34 0.05 5.52
N GLY A 51 -1.49 0.09 6.20
CA GLY A 51 -2.66 -0.72 5.85
C GLY A 51 -3.21 -0.37 4.46
N GLU A 52 -3.32 0.92 4.15
CA GLU A 52 -3.77 1.40 2.83
C GLU A 52 -2.78 1.04 1.73
N ALA A 53 -1.47 1.23 1.97
CA ALA A 53 -0.44 0.83 1.02
C ALA A 53 -0.48 -0.69 0.74
N GLY A 54 -0.67 -1.51 1.77
CA GLY A 54 -0.83 -2.96 1.62
C GLY A 54 -2.04 -3.33 0.76
N LYS A 55 -3.20 -2.72 1.02
CA LYS A 55 -4.42 -2.93 0.22
C LYS A 55 -4.25 -2.50 -1.24
N LEU A 56 -3.54 -1.40 -1.49
CA LEU A 56 -3.25 -0.92 -2.83
C LEU A 56 -2.39 -1.92 -3.60
N ILE A 57 -1.33 -2.42 -2.97
CA ILE A 57 -0.45 -3.44 -3.57
C ILE A 57 -1.25 -4.72 -3.86
N GLU A 58 -2.03 -5.21 -2.90
CA GLU A 58 -2.85 -6.41 -3.07
C GLU A 58 -3.85 -6.26 -4.23
N THR A 59 -4.54 -5.12 -4.29
CA THR A 59 -5.50 -4.82 -5.37
C THR A 59 -4.79 -4.79 -6.73
N ALA A 60 -3.65 -4.12 -6.83
CA ALA A 60 -2.85 -4.04 -8.05
C ALA A 60 -2.35 -5.43 -8.50
N THR A 61 -1.88 -6.26 -7.56
CA THR A 61 -1.46 -7.64 -7.86
C THR A 61 -2.64 -8.49 -8.35
N ASN A 62 -3.79 -8.41 -7.69
CA ASN A 62 -4.98 -9.15 -8.08
C ASN A 62 -5.49 -8.73 -9.46
N GLU A 63 -5.51 -7.43 -9.76
CA GLU A 63 -5.85 -6.93 -11.09
C GLU A 63 -4.85 -7.37 -12.15
N ALA A 64 -3.54 -7.29 -11.86
CA ALA A 64 -2.50 -7.72 -12.79
C ALA A 64 -2.66 -9.22 -13.12
N ASN A 65 -2.90 -10.06 -12.11
CA ASN A 65 -3.16 -11.48 -12.30
C ASN A 65 -4.42 -11.72 -13.14
N LYS A 66 -5.53 -11.04 -12.83
CA LYS A 66 -6.77 -11.12 -13.63
C LYS A 66 -6.57 -10.75 -15.09
N ARG A 67 -5.69 -9.79 -15.39
CA ARG A 67 -5.36 -9.40 -16.77
C ARG A 67 -4.37 -10.37 -17.42
N ALA A 68 -3.44 -10.92 -16.66
CA ALA A 68 -2.42 -11.85 -17.15
C ALA A 68 -2.99 -13.24 -17.48
N THR A 69 -3.94 -13.75 -16.68
CA THR A 69 -4.58 -15.05 -16.90
C THR A 69 -5.14 -15.25 -18.32
N PRO A 70 -6.02 -14.36 -18.85
CA PRO A 70 -6.57 -14.55 -20.19
C PRO A 70 -5.50 -14.43 -21.28
N ILE A 71 -4.44 -13.63 -21.07
CA ILE A 71 -3.32 -13.53 -22.02
C ILE A 71 -2.58 -14.86 -22.10
N LEU A 72 -2.33 -15.50 -20.95
CA LEU A 72 -1.67 -16.81 -20.89
C LEU A 72 -2.56 -17.92 -21.49
N GLU A 73 -3.85 -17.88 -21.21
CA GLU A 73 -4.81 -18.84 -21.79
C GLU A 73 -4.92 -18.69 -23.31
N GLN A 74 -4.97 -17.44 -23.80
CA GLN A 74 -5.00 -17.16 -25.23
C GLN A 74 -3.71 -17.61 -25.91
N GLY A 75 -2.54 -17.33 -25.33
CA GLY A 75 -1.26 -17.79 -25.86
C GLY A 75 -1.16 -19.32 -25.92
N LYS A 76 -1.68 -20.03 -24.91
CA LYS A 76 -1.76 -21.51 -24.95
C LYS A 76 -2.65 -22.00 -26.08
N LYS A 77 -3.81 -21.37 -26.25
CA LYS A 77 -4.74 -21.71 -27.32
C LYS A 77 -4.11 -21.50 -28.71
N GLU A 78 -3.40 -20.40 -28.91
CA GLU A 78 -2.68 -20.12 -30.16
C GLU A 78 -1.59 -21.17 -30.45
N ILE A 79 -0.85 -21.60 -29.41
CA ILE A 79 0.14 -22.68 -29.54
C ILE A 79 -0.56 -23.98 -29.95
N ASP A 80 -1.64 -24.35 -29.28
CA ASP A 80 -2.39 -25.57 -29.58
C ASP A 80 -2.96 -25.54 -31.01
N GLU A 81 -3.48 -24.39 -31.45
CA GLU A 81 -3.96 -24.19 -32.83
C GLU A 81 -2.84 -24.43 -33.85
N ILE A 82 -1.64 -23.85 -33.63
CA ILE A 82 -0.48 -24.06 -34.51
C ILE A 82 -0.02 -25.53 -34.52
N LEU A 83 0.01 -26.18 -33.36
CA LEU A 83 0.43 -27.58 -33.25
C LEU A 83 -0.60 -28.55 -33.84
N SER A 84 -1.88 -28.17 -33.85
CA SER A 84 -2.98 -28.98 -34.37
C SER A 84 -3.16 -28.93 -35.89
N ILE A 85 -2.36 -28.14 -36.61
CA ILE A 85 -2.40 -28.06 -38.07
C ILE A 85 -2.24 -29.46 -38.67
N SER A 86 -3.19 -29.84 -39.53
CA SER A 86 -3.25 -31.17 -40.10
C SER A 86 -2.10 -31.42 -41.09
N GLU A 87 -1.67 -32.68 -41.22
CA GLU A 87 -0.68 -33.07 -42.23
C GLU A 87 -1.17 -32.80 -43.66
N GLU A 88 -2.48 -32.82 -43.89
CA GLU A 88 -3.06 -32.47 -45.19
C GLU A 88 -2.86 -30.99 -45.52
N GLU A 89 -3.08 -30.09 -44.56
CA GLU A 89 -2.82 -28.66 -44.73
C GLU A 89 -1.33 -28.37 -44.90
N LYS A 90 -0.46 -29.05 -44.13
CA LYS A 90 0.99 -28.97 -44.33
C LYS A 90 1.38 -29.43 -45.73
N GLY A 91 0.81 -30.55 -46.20
CA GLY A 91 1.02 -31.07 -47.55
C GLY A 91 0.60 -30.09 -48.64
N LYS A 92 -0.55 -29.41 -48.49
CA LYS A 92 -1.00 -28.37 -49.42
C LYS A 92 0.00 -27.21 -49.52
N VAL A 93 0.53 -26.75 -48.39
CA VAL A 93 1.54 -25.68 -48.36
C VAL A 93 2.86 -26.13 -48.98
N ILE A 94 3.31 -27.35 -48.69
CA ILE A 94 4.52 -27.94 -49.29
C ILE A 94 4.39 -28.00 -50.81
N ASN A 95 3.26 -28.50 -51.33
CA ASN A 95 3.01 -28.58 -52.76
C ASN A 95 2.99 -27.20 -53.42
N LEU A 96 2.41 -26.19 -52.78
CA LEU A 96 2.42 -24.82 -53.27
C LEU A 96 3.84 -24.24 -53.39
N VAL A 97 4.72 -24.56 -52.44
CA VAL A 97 6.14 -24.17 -52.50
C VAL A 97 6.84 -24.91 -53.65
N ILE A 98 6.60 -26.22 -53.80
CA ILE A 98 7.16 -27.01 -54.90
C ILE A 98 6.73 -26.44 -56.26
N GLU A 99 5.43 -26.19 -56.46
CA GLU A 99 4.91 -25.59 -57.69
C GLU A 99 5.55 -24.23 -58.00
N ARG A 100 5.77 -23.38 -56.98
CA ARG A 100 6.50 -22.11 -57.18
C ARG A 100 7.93 -22.32 -57.64
N ILE A 101 8.67 -23.23 -57.02
CA ILE A 101 10.07 -23.51 -57.40
C ILE A 101 10.12 -24.05 -58.82
N VAL A 102 9.27 -25.03 -59.15
CA VAL A 102 9.18 -25.66 -60.47
C VAL A 102 8.76 -24.65 -61.53
N ASN A 103 7.83 -23.74 -61.27
CA ASN A 103 7.44 -22.71 -62.25
C ASN A 103 8.54 -21.66 -62.50
N ILE A 104 9.42 -21.40 -61.54
CA ILE A 104 10.54 -20.45 -61.68
C ILE A 104 11.74 -21.11 -62.40
N HIS A 105 11.99 -22.40 -62.17
CA HIS A 105 13.19 -23.11 -62.66
C HIS A 105 12.90 -24.14 -63.76
N GLY A 106 11.63 -24.41 -64.06
CA GLY A 106 11.18 -25.48 -64.96
C GLY A 106 10.96 -25.05 -66.41
N ASN A 107 11.20 -23.79 -66.76
CA ASN A 107 11.39 -23.37 -68.16
C ASN A 107 12.89 -23.47 -68.49
N SER A 108 13.34 -24.67 -68.83
CA SER A 108 14.44 -24.91 -69.78
C SER A 108 13.99 -25.95 -70.79
#